data_AF-B0NMC0-F1
#
_entry.id   AF-B0NMC0-F1
#
_cell.length_a   1.000
_cell.length_b   1.000
_cell.length_c   1.000
_cell.angle_alpha   90.00
_cell.angle_beta   90.00
_cell.angle_gamma   90.00
#
_symmetry.space_group_name_H-M   'P 1'
#
loop_
_entity.id
_entity.type
_entity.pdbx_description
1 polymer ?
#
loop_
_entity_poly.entity_id
_entity_poly.type
_entity_poly.pdbx_seq_one_letter_code
_entity_poly.pdbx_strand_id
1 'polypeptide(L)'
;MKRYNLSKIMKEAHQIKKYMKLYSLTHGVKNWADCLKLAWVNEKKRASDEDTKNAEKEAMKVSLAEPARRSAYDDLSISASAYYNPYSYGRFGSHYVGD
;
A
#
# COMPACT_ATOMS: atom_id res chain seq x y z
N MET A 1 19.68 -11.16 12.68
CA MET A 1 19.91 -11.10 11.21
C MET A 1 20.54 -9.76 10.88
N LYS A 2 21.46 -9.69 9.90
CA LYS A 2 22.11 -8.43 9.49
C LYS A 2 21.02 -7.47 8.98
N ARG A 3 20.68 -6.44 9.77
CA ARG A 3 19.67 -5.42 9.45
C ARG A 3 19.97 -4.62 8.18
N TYR A 4 21.23 -4.62 7.73
CA TYR A 4 21.69 -3.79 6.62
C TYR A 4 22.59 -4.57 5.67
N ASN A 5 22.50 -4.29 4.38
CA ASN A 5 23.29 -4.96 3.35
C ASN A 5 24.66 -4.29 3.17
N LEU A 6 25.67 -4.85 3.84
CA LEU A 6 27.06 -4.33 3.82
C LEU A 6 27.65 -4.23 2.42
N SER A 7 27.35 -5.19 1.53
CA SER A 7 27.84 -5.17 0.14
C SER A 7 27.26 -3.98 -0.62
N LYS A 8 25.98 -3.67 -0.39
CA LYS A 8 25.29 -2.53 -1.00
C LYS A 8 25.86 -1.20 -0.49
N ILE A 9 26.06 -1.07 0.83
CA ILE A 9 26.71 0.11 1.44
C ILE A 9 28.09 0.33 0.82
N MET A 10 28.88 -0.73 0.66
CA MET A 10 30.23 -0.63 0.09
C MET A 10 30.20 -0.20 -1.38
N LYS A 11 29.28 -0.76 -2.18
CA LYS A 11 29.08 -0.35 -3.58
C LYS A 11 28.68 1.12 -3.67
N GLU A 12 27.77 1.59 -2.81
CA GLU A 12 27.36 3.00 -2.78
C GLU A 12 28.52 3.91 -2.37
N ALA A 13 29.28 3.56 -1.33
CA ALA A 13 30.47 4.32 -0.95
C ALA A 13 31.46 4.45 -2.12
N HIS A 14 31.69 3.36 -2.87
CA HIS A 14 32.52 3.39 -4.08
C HIS A 14 31.95 4.29 -5.18
N GLN A 15 30.63 4.30 -5.40
CA GLN A 15 29.98 5.21 -6.35
C GLN A 15 30.15 6.67 -5.91
N ILE A 16 29.95 6.97 -4.64
CA ILE A 16 30.14 8.32 -4.07
C ILE A 16 31.60 8.76 -4.28
N LYS A 17 32.58 7.87 -4.03
CA LYS A 17 34.00 8.16 -4.29
C LYS A 17 34.28 8.43 -5.76
N LYS A 18 33.66 7.67 -6.69
CA LYS A 18 33.81 7.90 -8.13
C LYS A 18 33.35 9.31 -8.52
N TYR A 19 32.26 9.78 -7.92
CA TYR A 19 31.69 11.11 -8.17
C TYR A 19 31.97 12.10 -7.04
N MET A 20 33.11 11.96 -6.34
CA MET A 20 33.38 12.67 -5.09
C MET A 20 33.30 14.18 -5.27
N LYS A 21 33.81 14.73 -6.38
CA LYS A 21 33.73 16.18 -6.68
C LYS A 21 32.31 16.73 -6.60
N LEU A 22 31.34 15.99 -7.13
CA LEU A 22 29.92 16.37 -7.10
C LEU A 22 29.35 16.26 -5.68
N TYR A 23 29.62 15.14 -5.01
CA TYR A 23 29.18 14.89 -3.64
C TYR A 23 29.83 15.83 -2.62
N SER A 24 31.03 16.36 -2.89
CA SER A 24 31.66 17.41 -2.09
C SER A 24 30.84 18.70 -2.11
N LEU A 25 30.28 19.06 -3.27
CA LEU A 25 29.47 20.27 -3.43
C LEU A 25 28.10 20.14 -2.75
N THR A 26 27.44 18.99 -2.89
CA THR A 26 26.06 18.79 -2.40
C THR A 26 25.97 18.24 -0.98
N HIS A 27 26.94 17.41 -0.57
CA HIS A 27 26.91 16.67 0.69
C HIS A 27 28.13 16.90 1.58
N GLY A 28 29.07 17.77 1.18
CA GLY A 28 30.24 18.12 1.98
C GLY A 28 31.26 16.99 2.16
N VAL A 29 31.19 15.95 1.32
CA VAL A 29 32.10 14.79 1.37
C VAL A 29 33.52 15.21 0.98
N LYS A 30 34.51 15.00 1.84
CA LYS A 30 35.91 15.39 1.56
C LYS A 30 36.85 14.19 1.50
N ASN A 31 36.55 13.13 2.25
CA ASN A 31 37.40 11.95 2.33
C ASN A 31 36.59 10.65 2.17
N TRP A 32 37.29 9.52 2.10
CA TRP A 32 36.65 8.20 1.98
C TRP A 32 35.76 7.82 3.17
N ALA A 33 36.12 8.23 4.39
CA ALA A 33 35.30 7.97 5.57
C ALA A 33 33.94 8.71 5.48
N ASP A 34 33.91 9.90 4.90
CA ASP A 34 32.68 10.66 4.65
C ASP A 34 31.81 9.95 3.60
N CYS A 35 32.40 9.38 2.55
CA CYS A 35 31.68 8.54 1.58
C CYS A 35 30.99 7.35 2.27
N LEU A 36 31.72 6.67 3.17
CA LEU A 36 31.23 5.55 3.96
C LEU A 36 30.10 5.96 4.91
N LYS A 37 30.26 7.08 5.63
CA LYS A 37 29.22 7.64 6.51
C LYS A 37 27.95 7.97 5.72
N LEU A 38 28.10 8.62 4.56
CA LEU A 38 26.97 9.00 3.72
C LEU A 38 26.23 7.76 3.19
N ALA A 39 26.95 6.75 2.69
CA ALA A 39 26.35 5.50 2.24
C ALA A 39 25.60 4.78 3.38
N TRP A 40 26.17 4.78 4.59
CA TRP A 40 25.53 4.19 5.77
C TRP A 40 24.23 4.90 6.15
N VAL A 41 24.22 6.24 6.11
CA VAL A 41 23.01 7.05 6.38
C VAL A 41 21.94 6.78 5.32
N ASN A 42 22.32 6.67 4.05
CA ASN A 42 21.38 6.38 2.97
C ASN A 42 20.71 5.01 3.13
N GLU A 43 21.47 3.97 3.48
CA GLU A 43 20.91 2.64 3.71
C GLU A 43 20.02 2.58 4.95
N LYS A 44 20.33 3.35 6.01
CA LYS A 44 19.41 3.50 7.16
C LYS A 44 18.07 4.11 6.76
N LYS A 45 18.09 5.17 5.94
CA LYS A 45 16.87 5.82 5.44
C LYS A 45 16.06 4.87 4.55
N ARG A 46 16.73 4.13 3.65
CA ARG A 46 16.05 3.13 2.82
C ARG A 46 15.39 2.04 3.63
N ALA A 47 16.05 1.54 4.68
CA ALA A 47 15.46 0.55 5.56
C ALA A 47 14.21 1.09 6.28
N SER A 48 14.24 2.32 6.80
CA SER A 48 13.05 2.92 7.41
C SER A 48 11.92 3.14 6.40
N ASP A 49 12.26 3.56 5.17
CA ASP A 49 11.28 3.79 4.12
C ASP A 49 10.66 2.48 3.58
N GLU A 50 11.41 1.37 3.62
CA GLU A 50 10.89 0.04 3.30
C GLU A 50 9.93 -0.44 4.40
N ASP A 51 10.26 -0.21 5.67
CA ASP A 51 9.39 -0.57 6.79
C ASP A 51 8.06 0.21 6.73
N THR A 52 8.09 1.51 6.44
CA THR A 52 6.86 2.31 6.29
C THR A 52 6.02 1.86 5.10
N LYS A 53 6.65 1.63 3.93
CA LYS A 53 5.94 1.11 2.74
C LYS A 53 5.34 -0.26 2.97
N ASN A 54 6.00 -1.13 3.73
CA ASN A 54 5.46 -2.44 4.07
C ASN A 54 4.27 -2.30 5.03
N ALA A 55 4.35 -1.42 6.03
CA ALA A 55 3.22 -1.14 6.92
C ALA A 55 2.01 -0.57 6.16
N GLU A 56 2.23 0.36 5.21
CA GLU A 56 1.18 0.89 4.35
C GLU A 56 0.55 -0.19 3.47
N LYS A 57 1.35 -1.08 2.87
CA LYS A 57 0.84 -2.21 2.09
C LYS A 57 -0.01 -3.16 2.94
N GLU A 58 0.43 -3.47 4.16
CA GLU A 58 -0.35 -4.32 5.07
C GLU A 58 -1.65 -3.62 5.51
N ALA A 59 -1.61 -2.33 5.83
CA ALA A 59 -2.82 -1.55 6.12
C ALA A 59 -3.80 -1.52 4.93
N MET A 60 -3.28 -1.35 3.71
CA MET A 60 -4.09 -1.39 2.49
C MET A 60 -4.71 -2.78 2.29
N LYS A 61 -3.95 -3.86 2.48
CA LYS A 61 -4.49 -5.24 2.42
C LYS A 61 -5.60 -5.46 3.44
N VAL A 62 -5.43 -4.96 4.67
CA VAL A 62 -6.47 -5.06 5.71
C VAL A 62 -7.73 -4.31 5.26
N SER A 63 -7.60 -3.08 4.76
CA SER A 63 -8.74 -2.31 4.24
C SER A 63 -9.43 -2.94 3.03
N LEU A 64 -8.68 -3.66 2.18
CA LEU A 64 -9.24 -4.38 1.04
C LEU A 64 -9.91 -5.70 1.44
N ALA A 65 -9.43 -6.33 2.53
CA ALA A 65 -10.02 -7.53 3.10
C ALA A 65 -11.29 -7.23 3.90
N GLU A 66 -11.47 -5.99 4.39
CA GLU A 66 -12.77 -5.56 4.91
C GLU A 66 -13.80 -5.69 3.80
N PRO A 67 -14.85 -6.52 3.97
CA PRO A 67 -15.87 -6.66 2.96
C PRO A 67 -16.49 -5.28 2.75
N ALA A 68 -16.44 -4.80 1.51
CA ALA A 68 -17.14 -3.58 1.11
C ALA A 68 -18.55 -3.66 1.68
N ARG A 69 -18.95 -2.66 2.47
CA ARG A 69 -20.31 -2.61 3.03
C ARG A 69 -21.26 -2.78 1.86
N ARG A 70 -21.90 -3.95 1.78
CA ARG A 70 -22.87 -4.26 0.75
C ARG A 70 -23.88 -3.13 0.75
N SER A 71 -24.15 -2.57 -0.43
CA SER A 71 -25.12 -1.48 -0.50
C SER A 71 -26.47 -2.01 0.00
N ALA A 72 -27.35 -1.13 0.46
CA ALA A 72 -28.70 -1.54 0.83
C ALA A 72 -29.47 -2.19 -0.35
N TYR A 73 -29.00 -2.03 -1.59
CA TYR A 73 -29.54 -2.69 -2.78
C TYR A 73 -29.08 -4.15 -2.95
N ASP A 74 -27.97 -4.54 -2.32
CA ASP A 74 -27.42 -5.90 -2.36
C ASP A 74 -27.93 -6.77 -1.20
N ASP A 75 -28.86 -6.25 -0.41
CA ASP A 75 -29.47 -6.94 0.72
C ASP A 75 -30.57 -7.91 0.24
N LEU A 76 -30.16 -9.16 -0.01
CA LEU A 76 -31.06 -10.27 -0.34
C LEU A 76 -31.84 -10.80 0.88
N SER A 77 -31.80 -10.11 2.03
CA SER A 77 -32.61 -10.45 3.22
C SER A 77 -34.11 -10.29 2.97
N ILE A 78 -34.49 -9.50 1.96
CA ILE A 78 -35.89 -9.35 1.57
C ILE A 78 -36.37 -10.64 0.92
N SER A 79 -37.23 -11.37 1.62
CA SER A 79 -37.83 -12.60 1.09
C SER A 79 -38.60 -12.33 -0.21
N ALA A 80 -38.59 -13.28 -1.15
CA ALA A 80 -39.33 -13.18 -2.41
C ALA A 80 -40.83 -12.88 -2.21
N SER A 81 -41.40 -13.28 -1.06
CA SER A 81 -42.79 -12.98 -0.69
C SER A 81 -43.09 -11.49 -0.53
N ALA A 82 -42.08 -10.65 -0.28
CA ALA A 82 -42.27 -9.20 -0.22
C ALA A 82 -42.48 -8.59 -1.61
N TYR A 83 -41.93 -9.19 -2.67
CA TYR A 83 -42.11 -8.75 -4.06
C TYR A 83 -43.37 -9.37 -4.68
N TYR A 84 -43.65 -10.63 -4.36
CA TYR A 84 -44.75 -11.40 -4.92
C TYR A 84 -45.65 -11.91 -3.80
N ASN A 85 -46.66 -11.12 -3.43
CA ASN A 85 -47.75 -11.57 -2.56
C ASN A 85 -49.11 -11.38 -3.27
N PRO A 86 -50.17 -12.13 -2.89
CA PRO A 86 -51.49 -12.03 -3.52
C PRO A 86 -52.14 -10.65 -3.41
N TYR A 87 -51.67 -9.82 -2.48
CA TYR A 87 -52.10 -8.45 -2.24
C TYR A 87 -51.14 -7.41 -2.86
N SER A 88 -50.18 -7.85 -3.68
CA SER A 88 -49.21 -6.99 -4.37
C SER A 88 -49.86 -6.51 -5.66
N TYR A 89 -50.47 -5.34 -5.58
CA TYR A 89 -51.01 -4.63 -6.73
C TYR A 89 -49.86 -3.83 -7.34
N GLY A 90 -49.45 -4.17 -8.57
CA GLY A 90 -48.44 -3.40 -9.29
C GLY A 90 -48.86 -1.94 -9.52
N ARG A 91 -47.97 -1.10 -10.08
CA ARG A 91 -48.20 0.35 -10.32
C ARG A 91 -49.48 0.69 -11.12
N PHE A 92 -50.15 -0.33 -11.68
CA PHE A 92 -51.43 -0.23 -12.41
C PHE A 92 -52.47 -1.30 -12.00
N GLY A 93 -52.42 -1.85 -10.77
CA GLY A 93 -53.39 -2.85 -10.31
C GLY A 93 -53.19 -4.25 -10.89
N SER A 94 -52.05 -4.51 -11.51
CA SER A 94 -51.69 -5.83 -12.04
C SER A 94 -51.45 -6.81 -10.90
N HIS A 95 -52.11 -7.96 -10.96
CA HIS A 95 -51.90 -9.07 -10.03
C HIS A 95 -50.85 -10.04 -10.54
N TYR A 96 -49.97 -10.49 -9.65
CA TYR A 96 -49.08 -11.61 -9.92
C TYR A 96 -49.89 -12.91 -9.97
N VAL A 97 -49.90 -13.60 -11.12
CA VAL A 97 -50.74 -14.78 -11.38
C VAL A 97 -50.01 -16.12 -11.29
N GLY A 98 -48.68 -16.13 -11.13
CA GLY A 98 -47.85 -17.33 -10.93
C GLY A 98 -48.10 -18.46 -11.94
N ASP A 99 -47.30 -18.53 -13.01
CA ASP A 99 -47.25 -19.73 -13.87
C ASP A 99 -46.62 -20.93 -13.14
#